data_AF-A0AAU7P9H9-F1
#
_entry.id   AF-A0AAU7P9H9-F1
#
_cell.length_a   1.000
_cell.length_b   1.000
_cell.length_c   1.000
_cell.angle_alpha   90.00
_cell.angle_beta   90.00
_cell.angle_gamma   90.00
#
_symmetry.space_group_name_H-M   'P 1'
#
loop_
_entity.id
_entity.type
_entity.pdbx_description
1 polymer ?
#
loop_
_entity_poly.entity_id
_entity_poly.type
_entity_poly.pdbx_seq_one_letter_code
_entity_poly.pdbx_strand_id
1 'polypeptide(L)'
;MNQPLLHRVLEGDEEAIALFGGAENCAVIDWRDGPADIVAAIAAFLPDGYLTIGSVTTSSCELLVRDKSPVTAPLSSKAMQENLLFSINHAIQSENEARQFRPLDGDSYSIFVASRSVWSDIERDNPEATEELFLSTRRLAAYWGKSYFARMLSKR
;
A
#
# COMPACT_ATOMS: atom_id res chain seq x y z
N MET A 1 -12.68 3.22 -8.90
CA MET A 1 -12.84 1.99 -8.08
C MET A 1 -14.01 1.19 -8.62
N ASN A 2 -13.82 -0.10 -8.92
CA ASN A 2 -14.86 -1.01 -9.39
C ASN A 2 -15.64 -1.61 -8.20
N GLN A 3 -16.73 -0.95 -7.80
CA GLN A 3 -17.55 -1.37 -6.65
C GLN A 3 -18.14 -2.80 -6.78
N PRO A 4 -18.70 -3.21 -7.94
CA PRO A 4 -19.18 -4.58 -8.12
C PRO A 4 -18.11 -5.64 -7.90
N LEU A 5 -16.89 -5.40 -8.39
CA LEU A 5 -15.78 -6.34 -8.18
C LEU A 5 -15.36 -6.40 -6.71
N LEU A 6 -15.22 -5.25 -6.05
CA LEU A 6 -14.90 -5.19 -4.62
C LEU A 6 -15.94 -5.94 -3.77
N HIS A 7 -17.23 -5.83 -4.09
CA HIS A 7 -18.28 -6.54 -3.37
C HIS A 7 -18.09 -8.07 -3.47
N ARG A 8 -17.88 -8.60 -4.68
CA ARG A 8 -17.60 -10.04 -4.88
C ARG A 8 -16.35 -10.50 -4.13
N VAL A 9 -15.30 -9.67 -4.12
CA VAL A 9 -14.06 -9.95 -3.35
C VAL A 9 -14.36 -10.10 -1.86
N LEU A 10 -15.17 -9.19 -1.29
CA LEU A 10 -15.54 -9.22 0.12
C LEU A 10 -16.47 -10.39 0.48
N GLU A 11 -17.23 -10.91 -0.50
CA GLU A 11 -18.04 -12.13 -0.36
C GLU A 11 -17.23 -13.43 -0.49
N GLY A 12 -15.93 -13.35 -0.78
CA GLY A 12 -15.05 -14.52 -0.90
C GLY A 12 -15.04 -15.18 -2.28
N ASP A 13 -15.46 -14.47 -3.33
CA ASP A 13 -15.39 -14.97 -4.70
C ASP A 13 -13.93 -15.08 -5.18
N GLU A 14 -13.43 -16.30 -5.34
CA GLU A 14 -12.05 -16.60 -5.72
C GLU A 14 -11.65 -16.02 -7.09
N GLU A 15 -12.58 -15.97 -8.07
CA GLU A 15 -12.30 -15.38 -9.38
C GLU A 15 -12.14 -13.86 -9.25
N ALA A 16 -13.04 -13.22 -8.49
CA ALA A 16 -12.96 -11.79 -8.22
C ALA A 16 -11.68 -11.44 -7.45
N ILE A 17 -11.31 -12.26 -6.46
CA ILE A 17 -10.08 -12.12 -5.68
C ILE A 17 -8.84 -12.20 -6.57
N ALA A 18 -8.79 -13.17 -7.51
CA ALA A 18 -7.67 -13.30 -8.44
C ALA A 18 -7.51 -12.08 -9.36
N LEU A 19 -8.62 -11.44 -9.76
CA LEU A 19 -8.63 -10.27 -10.64
C LEU A 19 -8.34 -8.95 -9.90
N PHE A 20 -8.71 -8.84 -8.63
CA PHE A 20 -8.65 -7.59 -7.88
C PHE A 20 -7.22 -7.08 -7.65
N GLY A 21 -6.23 -7.97 -7.60
CA GLY A 21 -4.82 -7.60 -7.41
C GLY A 21 -4.18 -6.84 -8.58
N GLY A 22 -4.87 -6.68 -9.71
CA GLY A 22 -4.36 -6.00 -10.90
C GLY A 22 -4.34 -4.47 -10.82
N ALA A 23 -3.62 -3.85 -11.78
CA ALA A 23 -3.36 -2.41 -11.84
C ALA A 23 -4.62 -1.52 -12.02
N GLU A 24 -5.78 -2.11 -12.34
CA GLU A 24 -7.04 -1.37 -12.46
C GLU A 24 -7.70 -1.10 -11.09
N ASN A 25 -7.35 -1.88 -10.06
CA ASN A 25 -7.98 -1.84 -8.75
C ASN A 25 -6.98 -1.60 -7.61
N CYS A 26 -5.72 -2.00 -7.81
CA CYS A 26 -4.64 -1.82 -6.86
C CYS A 26 -3.46 -1.10 -7.51
N ALA A 27 -2.72 -0.31 -6.73
CA ALA A 27 -1.40 0.13 -7.11
C ALA A 27 -0.46 -1.08 -7.05
N VAL A 28 -0.02 -1.55 -8.22
CA VAL A 28 0.91 -2.68 -8.33
C VAL A 28 2.33 -2.13 -8.28
N ILE A 29 3.09 -2.55 -7.27
CA ILE A 29 4.48 -2.15 -7.03
C ILE A 29 5.40 -3.32 -7.33
N ASP A 30 6.29 -3.20 -8.31
CA ASP A 30 7.34 -4.18 -8.65
C ASP A 30 8.59 -3.91 -7.82
N TRP A 31 9.37 -4.93 -7.46
CA TRP A 31 10.62 -4.79 -6.68
C TRP A 31 11.67 -3.84 -7.32
N ARG A 32 11.57 -3.56 -8.63
CA ARG A 32 12.45 -2.63 -9.36
C ARG A 32 11.97 -1.18 -9.28
N ASP A 33 10.74 -0.95 -8.86
CA ASP A 33 10.15 0.39 -8.85
C ASP A 33 10.92 1.31 -7.92
N GLY A 34 11.29 2.47 -8.47
CA GLY A 34 11.92 3.53 -7.73
C GLY A 34 10.91 4.32 -6.91
N PRO A 35 11.38 5.26 -6.05
CA PRO A 35 10.51 6.07 -5.22
C PRO A 35 9.44 6.84 -6.02
N ALA A 36 9.82 7.39 -7.17
CA ALA A 36 8.90 8.15 -8.02
C ALA A 36 7.80 7.26 -8.60
N ASP A 37 8.15 6.06 -9.06
CA ASP A 37 7.21 5.10 -9.64
C ASP A 37 6.21 4.62 -8.58
N ILE A 38 6.69 4.31 -7.37
CA ILE A 38 5.84 3.90 -6.23
C ILE A 38 4.86 5.00 -5.85
N VAL A 39 5.34 6.25 -5.73
CA VAL A 39 4.47 7.39 -5.39
C VAL A 39 3.44 7.62 -6.49
N ALA A 40 3.84 7.55 -7.76
CA ALA A 40 2.94 7.71 -8.90
C ALA A 40 1.86 6.61 -8.96
N ALA A 41 2.24 5.36 -8.72
CA ALA A 41 1.32 4.23 -8.70
C ALA A 41 0.25 4.39 -7.62
N ILE A 42 0.62 4.84 -6.42
CA ILE A 42 -0.35 5.13 -5.34
C ILE A 42 -1.19 6.38 -5.67
N ALA A 43 -0.57 7.44 -6.18
CA ALA A 43 -1.24 8.69 -6.52
C ALA A 43 -2.35 8.52 -7.56
N ALA A 44 -2.23 7.55 -8.48
CA ALA A 44 -3.24 7.24 -9.48
C ALA A 44 -4.60 6.82 -8.89
N PHE A 45 -4.64 6.39 -7.62
CA PHE A 45 -5.87 6.01 -6.90
C PHE A 45 -6.36 7.08 -5.93
N LEU A 46 -5.69 8.24 -5.90
CA LEU A 46 -6.04 9.39 -5.10
C LEU A 46 -6.59 10.50 -6.00
N PRO A 47 -7.26 11.54 -5.45
CA PRO A 47 -7.67 12.68 -6.25
C PRO A 47 -6.48 13.31 -6.98
N ASP A 48 -6.71 13.87 -8.16
CA ASP A 48 -5.65 14.48 -8.96
C ASP A 48 -4.83 15.50 -8.15
N GLY A 49 -3.51 15.35 -8.22
CA GLY A 49 -2.55 16.20 -7.49
C GLY A 49 -2.56 16.04 -5.97
N TYR A 50 -3.27 15.05 -5.42
CA TYR A 50 -3.34 14.85 -3.97
C TYR A 50 -2.01 14.41 -3.36
N LEU A 51 -1.27 13.54 -4.05
CA LEU A 51 0.04 13.04 -3.63
C LEU A 51 1.02 13.18 -4.80
N THR A 52 2.16 13.83 -4.55
CA THR A 52 3.27 13.91 -5.50
C THR A 52 4.62 13.73 -4.78
N ILE A 53 5.68 13.47 -5.54
CA ILE A 53 7.04 13.38 -5.01
C ILE A 53 7.76 14.71 -5.20
N GLY A 54 8.42 15.18 -4.14
CA GLY A 54 9.27 16.37 -4.12
C GLY A 54 10.74 16.00 -4.31
N SER A 55 11.62 16.64 -3.53
CA SER A 55 13.06 16.41 -3.60
C SER A 55 13.41 14.95 -3.32
N VAL A 56 14.29 14.36 -4.13
CA VAL A 56 14.79 13.00 -3.95
C VAL A 56 16.30 13.03 -3.73
N THR A 57 16.75 12.38 -2.66
CA THR A 57 18.16 12.17 -2.33
C THR A 57 18.47 10.67 -2.31
N THR A 58 19.71 10.32 -2.03
CA THR A 58 20.12 8.91 -1.88
C THR A 58 19.53 8.22 -0.65
N SER A 59 19.07 8.98 0.35
CA SER A 59 18.61 8.45 1.64
C SER A 59 17.20 8.87 2.02
N SER A 60 16.55 9.70 1.21
CA SER A 60 15.19 10.17 1.47
C SER A 60 14.51 10.71 0.22
N CYS A 61 13.19 10.79 0.26
CA CYS A 61 12.40 11.61 -0.65
C CYS A 61 11.38 12.44 0.13
N GLU A 62 10.91 13.54 -0.46
CA GLU A 62 9.79 14.30 0.06
C GLU A 62 8.48 13.81 -0.55
N LEU A 63 7.48 13.61 0.30
CA LEU A 63 6.10 13.38 -0.07
C LEU A 63 5.35 14.69 0.07
N LEU A 64 4.77 15.17 -1.04
CA LEU A 64 3.98 16.38 -1.08
C LEU A 64 2.50 15.97 -1.13
N VAL A 65 1.81 16.14 0.00
CA VAL A 65 0.37 15.89 0.10
C VAL A 65 -0.36 17.22 0.06
N ARG A 66 -1.42 17.29 -0.74
CA ARG A 66 -2.24 18.50 -0.90
C ARG A 66 -2.70 19.03 0.46
N ASP A 67 -2.57 20.34 0.64
CA ASP A 67 -2.94 21.07 1.86
C ASP A 67 -2.21 20.62 3.14
N LYS A 68 -1.08 19.92 3.02
CA LYS A 68 -0.24 19.49 4.15
C LYS A 68 1.21 19.93 3.97
N SER A 69 1.92 20.04 5.09
CA SER A 69 3.37 20.20 5.07
C SER A 69 4.04 18.99 4.42
N PRO A 70 5.14 19.18 3.66
CA PRO A 70 5.93 18.08 3.11
C PRO A 70 6.36 17.08 4.19
N VAL A 71 6.34 15.79 3.84
CA VAL A 71 6.78 14.70 4.73
C VAL A 71 8.03 14.07 4.16
N THR A 72 9.12 14.04 4.93
CA THR A 72 10.33 13.31 4.53
C THR A 72 10.16 11.82 4.76
N ALA A 73 10.21 11.04 3.69
CA ALA A 73 10.20 9.58 3.71
C ALA A 73 11.64 9.04 3.58
N PRO A 74 12.12 8.22 4.53
CA PRO A 74 13.46 7.65 4.45
C PRO A 74 13.53 6.57 3.37
N LEU A 75 14.59 6.63 2.56
CA LEU A 75 14.94 5.61 1.56
C LEU A 75 16.10 4.77 2.12
N SER A 76 15.80 3.55 2.54
CA SER A 76 16.79 2.59 3.03
C SER A 76 17.02 1.50 1.98
N SER A 77 18.29 1.20 1.69
CA SER A 77 18.66 0.15 0.73
C SER A 77 18.19 -1.25 1.10
N LYS A 78 17.78 -1.48 2.36
CA LYS A 78 17.36 -2.81 2.84
C LYS A 78 15.85 -3.08 2.75
N ALA A 79 15.03 -2.03 2.70
CA ALA A 79 13.57 -2.12 2.76
C ALA A 79 12.95 -0.82 2.19
N MET A 80 13.37 -0.44 0.98
CA MET A 80 13.04 0.85 0.40
C MET A 80 11.53 0.98 0.20
N GLN A 81 10.93 -0.04 -0.41
CA GLN A 81 9.53 -0.02 -0.83
C GLN A 81 8.60 -0.05 0.38
N GLU A 82 8.90 -0.91 1.34
CA GLU A 82 8.14 -1.08 2.57
C GLU A 82 8.12 0.19 3.42
N ASN A 83 9.29 0.81 3.60
CA ASN A 83 9.40 2.06 4.35
C ASN A 83 8.71 3.21 3.62
N LEU A 84 8.84 3.27 2.30
CA LEU A 84 8.18 4.29 1.50
C LEU A 84 6.66 4.13 1.54
N LEU A 85 6.12 2.91 1.38
CA LEU A 85 4.70 2.61 1.51
C LEU A 85 4.16 2.97 2.90
N PHE A 86 4.94 2.69 3.95
CA PHE A 86 4.58 3.11 5.31
C PHE A 86 4.53 4.64 5.44
N SER A 87 5.53 5.36 4.93
CA SER A 87 5.55 6.83 4.94
C SER A 87 4.43 7.45 4.12
N ILE A 88 4.12 6.88 2.95
CA ILE A 88 2.99 7.29 2.12
C ILE A 88 1.68 7.11 2.89
N ASN A 89 1.44 5.93 3.44
CA ASN A 89 0.19 5.69 4.18
C ASN A 89 0.06 6.64 5.38
N HIS A 90 1.15 6.86 6.13
CA HIS A 90 1.17 7.82 7.23
C HIS A 90 0.84 9.26 6.77
N ALA A 91 1.31 9.67 5.59
CA ALA A 91 1.05 10.99 5.05
C ALA A 91 -0.42 11.19 4.61
N ILE A 92 -1.07 10.13 4.11
CA ILE A 92 -2.45 10.20 3.58
C ILE A 92 -3.53 9.78 4.60
N GLN A 93 -3.17 9.12 5.72
CA GLN A 93 -4.08 8.46 6.68
C GLN A 93 -5.23 9.31 7.26
N SER A 94 -5.20 10.63 7.15
CA SER A 94 -6.30 11.48 7.63
C SER A 94 -7.55 11.33 6.77
N GLU A 95 -7.40 11.07 5.47
CA GLU A 95 -8.50 11.03 4.50
C GLU A 95 -8.54 9.72 3.71
N ASN A 96 -7.38 9.14 3.45
CA ASN A 96 -7.23 7.92 2.66
C ASN A 96 -6.36 6.91 3.39
N GLU A 97 -6.49 5.64 3.05
CA GLU A 97 -5.64 4.60 3.59
C GLU A 97 -5.28 3.60 2.49
N ALA A 98 -4.02 3.18 2.51
CA ALA A 98 -3.45 2.17 1.64
C ALA A 98 -3.24 0.87 2.44
N ARG A 99 -3.73 -0.26 1.94
CA ARG A 99 -3.51 -1.59 2.51
C ARG A 99 -3.08 -2.56 1.43
N GLN A 100 -2.18 -3.49 1.77
CA GLN A 100 -1.83 -4.54 0.82
C GLN A 100 -2.99 -5.53 0.70
N PHE A 101 -3.44 -5.79 -0.51
CA PHE A 101 -4.39 -6.84 -0.83
C PHE A 101 -3.66 -8.18 -1.00
N ARG A 102 -3.94 -9.12 -0.09
CA ARG A 102 -3.34 -10.44 0.13
C ARG A 102 -1.80 -10.43 0.24
N PRO A 103 -1.18 -11.19 1.17
CA PRO A 103 0.25 -11.47 1.07
C PRO A 103 0.51 -12.23 -0.24
N LEU A 104 1.48 -11.76 -1.04
CA LEU A 104 1.70 -12.25 -2.39
C LEU A 104 2.27 -13.67 -2.47
N ASP A 105 1.89 -14.35 -3.54
CA ASP A 105 2.72 -15.33 -4.24
C ASP A 105 3.49 -14.60 -5.37
N GLY A 106 4.67 -14.04 -5.09
CA GLY A 106 5.50 -13.32 -6.09
C GLY A 106 6.35 -12.16 -5.55
N ASP A 107 6.93 -11.38 -6.47
CA ASP A 107 7.91 -10.29 -6.18
C ASP A 107 7.30 -8.87 -6.23
N SER A 108 5.97 -8.72 -6.32
CA SER A 108 5.28 -7.43 -6.35
C SER A 108 4.39 -7.20 -5.11
N TYR A 109 3.84 -5.99 -4.95
CA TYR A 109 2.79 -5.68 -3.98
C TYR A 109 1.55 -5.14 -4.69
N SER A 110 0.37 -5.65 -4.34
CA SER A 110 -0.91 -5.05 -4.74
C SER A 110 -1.43 -4.19 -3.58
N ILE A 111 -1.39 -2.87 -3.74
CA ILE A 111 -1.81 -1.93 -2.70
C ILE A 111 -3.17 -1.34 -3.05
N PHE A 112 -4.19 -1.69 -2.28
CA PHE A 112 -5.52 -1.11 -2.40
C PHE A 112 -5.58 0.22 -1.63
N VAL A 113 -5.95 1.29 -2.34
CA VAL A 113 -6.03 2.65 -1.81
C VAL A 113 -7.48 3.10 -1.86
N ALA A 114 -8.03 3.51 -0.72
CA ALA A 114 -9.39 3.99 -0.64
C ALA A 114 -9.53 5.07 0.44
N SER A 115 -10.64 5.82 0.39
CA SER A 115 -10.94 6.79 1.44
C SER A 115 -11.19 6.09 2.78
N ARG A 116 -10.99 6.82 3.88
CA ARG A 116 -11.29 6.33 5.23
C ARG A 116 -12.76 5.92 5.40
N SER A 117 -13.68 6.61 4.73
CA SER A 117 -15.10 6.25 4.76
C SER A 117 -15.35 4.87 4.14
N VAL A 118 -14.75 4.60 2.97
CA VAL A 118 -14.83 3.29 2.30
C VAL A 118 -14.22 2.20 3.18
N TRP A 119 -13.06 2.45 3.77
CA TRP A 119 -12.45 1.48 4.71
C TRP A 119 -13.32 1.22 5.92
N SER A 120 -13.92 2.26 6.51
CA SER A 120 -14.83 2.11 7.65
C SER A 120 -16.07 1.29 7.29
N ASP A 121 -16.57 1.43 6.06
CA ASP A 121 -17.71 0.64 5.59
C ASP A 121 -17.31 -0.84 5.39
N ILE A 122 -16.18 -1.08 4.73
CA ILE A 122 -15.63 -2.43 4.53
C ILE A 122 -15.38 -3.14 5.87
N GLU A 123 -14.75 -2.47 6.82
CA GLU A 123 -14.45 -3.03 8.15
C GLU A 123 -15.70 -3.34 8.97
N ARG A 124 -16.73 -2.49 8.86
CA ARG A 124 -17.99 -2.67 9.57
C ARG A 124 -18.80 -3.82 8.96
N ASP A 125 -18.87 -3.87 7.64
CA ASP A 125 -19.80 -4.74 6.93
C ASP A 125 -19.16 -6.11 6.61
N ASN A 126 -17.82 -6.18 6.50
CA ASN A 126 -17.07 -7.39 6.15
C ASN A 126 -15.75 -7.52 6.98
N PRO A 127 -15.82 -7.56 8.32
CA PRO A 127 -14.63 -7.56 9.18
C PRO A 127 -13.69 -8.74 8.92
N GLU A 128 -14.23 -9.95 8.74
CA GLU A 128 -13.45 -11.17 8.51
C GLU A 128 -12.68 -11.09 7.18
N ALA A 129 -13.37 -10.80 6.08
CA ALA A 129 -12.73 -10.59 4.77
C ALA A 129 -11.70 -9.46 4.81
N THR A 130 -11.94 -8.41 5.62
CA THR A 130 -10.97 -7.33 5.79
C THR A 130 -9.66 -7.82 6.41
N GLU A 131 -9.74 -8.64 7.46
CA GLU A 131 -8.56 -9.16 8.15
C GLU A 131 -7.77 -10.18 7.34
N GLU A 132 -8.47 -10.98 6.52
CA GLU A 132 -7.88 -12.02 5.69
C GLU A 132 -7.27 -11.45 4.40
N LEU A 133 -7.99 -10.54 3.74
CA LEU A 133 -7.62 -10.05 2.41
C LEU A 133 -6.79 -8.77 2.46
N PHE A 134 -6.82 -7.98 3.53
CA PHE A 134 -6.14 -6.69 3.56
C PHE A 134 -5.19 -6.53 4.76
N LEU A 135 -3.88 -6.50 4.46
CA LEU A 135 -2.84 -6.23 5.44
C LEU A 135 -2.64 -4.71 5.58
N SER A 136 -3.03 -4.17 6.73
CA SER A 136 -2.71 -2.77 7.09
C SER A 136 -1.20 -2.53 7.05
N THR A 137 -0.77 -1.30 6.72
CA THR A 137 0.68 -0.98 6.71
C THR A 137 1.34 -1.17 8.08
N ARG A 138 0.60 -1.10 9.19
CA ARG A 138 1.13 -1.43 10.52
C ARG A 138 1.38 -2.93 10.69
N ARG A 139 0.47 -3.78 10.22
CA ARG A 139 0.66 -5.25 10.19
C ARG A 139 1.78 -5.61 9.22
N LEU A 140 1.88 -4.93 8.07
CA LEU A 140 2.97 -5.09 7.12
C LEU A 140 4.31 -4.69 7.73
N ALA A 141 4.43 -3.51 8.34
CA ALA A 141 5.67 -3.09 9.01
C ALA A 141 6.10 -4.09 10.10
N ALA A 142 5.15 -4.65 10.85
CA ALA A 142 5.44 -5.70 11.84
C ALA A 142 5.84 -7.04 11.19
N TYR A 143 5.20 -7.42 10.08
CA TYR A 143 5.51 -8.64 9.33
C TYR A 143 6.87 -8.54 8.64
N TRP A 144 7.18 -7.40 8.03
CA TRP A 144 8.45 -7.10 7.38
C TRP A 144 9.59 -6.96 8.39
N GLY A 145 9.34 -6.35 9.56
CA GLY A 145 10.29 -6.36 10.67
C GLY A 145 10.65 -7.78 11.12
N LYS A 146 9.66 -8.69 11.23
CA LYS A 146 9.89 -10.10 11.60
C LYS A 146 10.55 -10.91 10.48
N SER A 147 10.11 -10.77 9.23
CA SER A 147 10.70 -11.43 8.05
C SER A 147 12.13 -10.94 7.78
N TYR A 148 12.46 -9.69 8.13
CA TYR A 148 13.81 -9.15 8.13
C TYR A 148 14.72 -9.87 9.15
N PHE A 149 14.26 -10.06 10.39
CA PHE A 149 15.00 -10.86 11.38
C PHE A 149 15.13 -12.33 10.96
N ALA A 150 14.06 -12.92 10.40
CA ALA A 150 14.09 -14.30 9.90
C ALA A 150 15.08 -14.47 8.72
N ARG A 151 15.10 -13.55 7.75
CA ARG A 151 16.06 -13.55 6.63
C ARG A 151 17.51 -13.31 7.07
N MET A 152 17.76 -12.58 8.17
CA MET A 152 19.10 -12.46 8.75
C MET A 152 19.55 -13.73 9.47
N LEU A 153 18.62 -14.47 10.09
CA LEU A 153 18.94 -15.71 10.80
C LEU A 153 19.05 -16.93 9.89
N SER A 154 18.47 -16.90 8.68
CA SER A 154 18.59 -18.00 7.70
C SER A 154 19.86 -17.94 6.83
N LYS A 155 20.76 -16.98 7.07
CA LYS A 155 22.08 -16.86 6.41
C LYS A 155 23.25 -17.34 7.29
N ARG A 156 23.00 -18.25 8.22
CA ARG A 156 24.05 -18.95 8.98
C ARG A 156 24.11 -20.42 8.60
#